data_AF-A0A0F8XKJ2-F1
#
_entry.id   AF-A0A0F8XKJ2-F1
#
_cell.length_a   1.000
_cell.length_b   1.000
_cell.length_c   1.000
_cell.angle_alpha   90.00
_cell.angle_beta   90.00
_cell.angle_gamma   90.00
#
_symmetry.space_group_name_H-M   'P 1'
#
loop_
_entity.id
_entity.type
_entity.pdbx_description
1 polymer ?
#
loop_
_entity_poly.entity_id
_entity_poly.type
_entity_poly.pdbx_seq_one_letter_code
_entity_poly.pdbx_strand_id
1 'polypeptide(L)'
;AHVWYISSASGEMKEAVDDVGIGGLGYMMAYKDPNGDWGKGEVYNVNVPYLDGYIDPDSKHRHFKDAAHILIAKRQTEEQLTAFMPDAKALIKAGKITPSDRTRYPTGATSDIEGSGRTSLQGQQLDVTDSIEGVTYYEVIDRYTKITQPNFRVYDPQTNFEKIFNQEQHDEWLDEPAFILHAPDGDEVITAPKRIKEFLTFYEEIGAVFHFMEDGQIMPGEEHEGAVPNSTHILEKVTMGNLVNAEKLVSLKIDVTRIQRFVSAGGAKLHKEILGIDEYPIVPFMEGHNRNPYPVSTTTLAKPLQEHLNKTKSLLMAYLANATNVKVMIGKGTINKEELRAELSKAGAAIIEVDFDIGPVPIIISPVPIPGNAYAEVQ
;
A
#
# COMPACT_ATOMS: atom_id res chain seq x y z
N ALA A 1 -18.22 6.99 -8.75
CA ALA A 1 -19.01 5.75 -8.98
C ALA A 1 -18.31 4.82 -9.99
N HIS A 2 -17.82 5.32 -11.13
CA HIS A 2 -17.17 4.51 -12.16
C HIS A 2 -15.99 3.65 -11.64
N VAL A 3 -14.96 4.30 -11.07
CA VAL A 3 -13.75 3.66 -10.50
C VAL A 3 -14.10 2.53 -9.51
N TRP A 4 -15.11 2.74 -8.67
CA TRP A 4 -15.53 1.75 -7.68
C TRP A 4 -16.09 0.47 -8.33
N TYR A 5 -16.85 0.63 -9.43
CA TYR A 5 -17.47 -0.49 -10.12
C TYR A 5 -16.47 -1.28 -10.96
N ILE A 6 -15.64 -0.60 -11.76
CA ILE A 6 -14.64 -1.27 -12.63
C ILE A 6 -13.61 -2.07 -11.82
N SER A 7 -13.34 -1.63 -10.59
CA SER A 7 -12.39 -2.30 -9.69
C SER A 7 -13.03 -3.42 -8.88
N SER A 8 -14.34 -3.65 -9.00
CA SER A 8 -15.10 -4.48 -8.07
C SER A 8 -14.82 -4.14 -6.60
N ALA A 9 -14.66 -2.85 -6.30
CA ALA A 9 -14.08 -2.36 -5.04
C ALA A 9 -14.89 -2.74 -3.79
N SER A 10 -16.17 -3.10 -3.94
CA SER A 10 -16.97 -3.65 -2.85
C SER A 10 -16.46 -5.01 -2.36
N GLY A 11 -15.83 -5.82 -3.22
CA GLY A 11 -15.16 -7.07 -2.84
C GLY A 11 -13.86 -6.78 -2.11
N GLU A 12 -13.00 -5.95 -2.72
CA GLU A 12 -11.73 -5.49 -2.13
C GLU A 12 -11.93 -4.85 -0.75
N MET A 13 -12.96 -4.04 -0.58
CA MET A 13 -13.29 -3.42 0.70
C MET A 13 -13.69 -4.45 1.75
N LYS A 14 -14.40 -5.53 1.37
CA LYS A 14 -14.75 -6.60 2.33
C LYS A 14 -13.51 -7.33 2.80
N GLU A 15 -12.59 -7.67 1.89
CA GLU A 15 -11.29 -8.26 2.26
C GLU A 15 -10.52 -7.33 3.21
N ALA A 16 -10.50 -6.02 2.93
CA ALA A 16 -9.86 -5.05 3.82
C ALA A 16 -10.54 -4.98 5.21
N VAL A 17 -11.84 -5.21 5.30
CA VAL A 17 -12.57 -5.28 6.58
C VAL A 17 -12.28 -6.60 7.30
N ASP A 18 -12.17 -7.71 6.58
CA ASP A 18 -11.80 -9.01 7.14
C ASP A 18 -10.38 -8.97 7.71
N ASP A 19 -9.45 -8.31 7.03
CA ASP A 19 -8.10 -8.02 7.53
C ASP A 19 -8.13 -7.24 8.86
N VAL A 20 -9.03 -6.25 8.98
CA VAL A 20 -9.24 -5.54 10.25
C VAL A 20 -9.72 -6.49 11.34
N GLY A 21 -10.62 -7.43 11.03
CA GLY A 21 -11.11 -8.43 11.97
C GLY A 21 -10.03 -9.41 12.46
N ILE A 22 -8.99 -9.66 11.66
CA ILE A 22 -7.90 -10.59 11.99
C ILE A 22 -6.71 -9.86 12.63
N GLY A 23 -6.19 -8.85 11.95
CA GLY A 23 -4.96 -8.12 12.29
C GLY A 23 -5.19 -6.78 12.98
N GLY A 24 -6.40 -6.22 12.92
CA GLY A 24 -6.74 -4.90 13.49
C GLY A 24 -6.49 -3.75 12.51
N LEU A 25 -5.95 -4.08 11.34
CA LEU A 25 -5.52 -3.17 10.29
C LEU A 25 -5.90 -3.78 8.94
N GLY A 26 -6.39 -2.96 8.03
CA GLY A 26 -6.59 -3.33 6.63
C GLY A 26 -6.34 -2.11 5.75
N TYR A 27 -6.12 -2.33 4.46
CA TYR A 27 -5.79 -1.23 3.54
C TYR A 27 -6.62 -1.29 2.27
N MET A 28 -6.99 -0.11 1.79
CA MET A 28 -7.40 0.08 0.40
C MET A 28 -6.43 1.03 -0.28
N MET A 29 -6.06 0.71 -1.50
CA MET A 29 -5.15 1.51 -2.29
C MET A 29 -5.78 1.88 -3.63
N ALA A 30 -5.68 3.15 -4.01
CA ALA A 30 -5.98 3.61 -5.35
C ALA A 30 -4.69 3.64 -6.19
N TYR A 31 -4.68 3.01 -7.36
CA TYR A 31 -3.54 3.06 -8.28
C TYR A 31 -4.00 3.42 -9.69
N LYS A 32 -3.10 4.05 -10.44
CA LYS A 32 -3.31 4.33 -11.86
C LYS A 32 -2.71 3.21 -12.71
N ASP A 33 -3.44 2.80 -13.73
CA ASP A 33 -2.94 1.96 -14.80
C ASP A 33 -2.96 2.76 -16.11
N PRO A 34 -1.79 3.20 -16.63
CA PRO A 34 -1.71 3.92 -17.89
C PRO A 34 -2.24 3.15 -19.10
N ASN A 35 -2.24 1.81 -19.04
CA ASN A 35 -2.72 0.95 -20.13
C ASN A 35 -4.22 0.62 -20.01
N GLY A 36 -4.86 1.04 -18.92
CA GLY A 36 -6.30 0.93 -18.72
C GLY A 36 -7.09 1.65 -19.84
N ASP A 37 -8.35 1.23 -20.02
CA ASP A 37 -9.25 1.74 -21.07
C ASP A 37 -8.58 1.86 -22.47
N TRP A 38 -7.95 0.77 -22.92
CA TRP A 38 -7.22 0.69 -24.19
C TRP A 38 -6.13 1.78 -24.36
N GLY A 39 -5.42 2.11 -23.27
CA GLY A 39 -4.31 3.05 -23.28
C GLY A 39 -4.69 4.51 -23.05
N LYS A 40 -5.94 4.81 -22.68
CA LYS A 40 -6.32 6.14 -22.17
C LYS A 40 -5.97 6.33 -20.70
N GLY A 41 -5.70 5.24 -20.00
CA GLY A 41 -5.40 5.20 -18.59
C GLY A 41 -6.66 5.20 -17.74
N GLU A 42 -6.63 4.45 -16.65
CA GLU A 42 -7.74 4.33 -15.71
C GLU A 42 -7.22 4.25 -14.27
N VAL A 43 -8.09 4.54 -13.30
CA VAL A 43 -7.77 4.41 -11.87
C VAL A 43 -8.54 3.23 -11.29
N TYR A 44 -7.84 2.38 -10.55
CA TYR A 44 -8.41 1.21 -9.89
C TYR A 44 -8.20 1.27 -8.38
N ASN A 45 -9.09 0.59 -7.66
CA ASN A 45 -8.98 0.38 -6.22
C ASN A 45 -8.68 -1.10 -5.95
N VAL A 46 -7.76 -1.37 -5.04
CA VAL A 46 -7.38 -2.74 -4.65
C VAL A 46 -7.14 -2.81 -3.15
N ASN A 47 -7.44 -3.94 -2.54
CA ASN A 47 -7.00 -4.26 -1.20
C ASN A 47 -5.48 -4.44 -1.19
N VAL A 48 -4.84 -3.98 -0.13
CA VAL A 48 -3.47 -4.38 0.17
C VAL A 48 -3.53 -5.23 1.43
N PRO A 49 -3.03 -6.49 1.39
CA PRO A 49 -3.02 -7.34 2.57
C PRO A 49 -2.30 -6.64 3.73
N TYR A 50 -2.86 -6.75 4.93
CA TYR A 50 -2.35 -5.98 6.06
C TYR A 50 -0.89 -6.29 6.43
N LEU A 51 -0.39 -7.50 6.15
CA LEU A 51 0.98 -7.93 6.39
C LEU A 51 1.99 -7.42 5.33
N ASP A 52 1.50 -6.96 4.19
CA ASP A 52 2.34 -6.44 3.10
C ASP A 52 2.71 -4.97 3.34
N GLY A 53 1.91 -4.26 4.14
CA GLY A 53 2.05 -2.84 4.41
C GLY A 53 2.98 -2.56 5.59
N TYR A 54 4.07 -1.85 5.35
CA TYR A 54 4.99 -1.36 6.37
C TYR A 54 4.91 0.16 6.43
N ILE A 55 4.51 0.66 7.60
CA ILE A 55 4.31 2.08 7.84
C ILE A 55 5.40 2.56 8.77
N ASP A 56 5.77 3.83 8.55
CA ASP A 56 6.63 4.58 9.45
C ASP A 56 6.20 4.39 10.93
N PRO A 57 7.05 3.78 11.78
CA PRO A 57 6.75 3.53 13.19
C PRO A 57 6.35 4.78 13.98
N ASP A 58 6.82 5.96 13.55
CA ASP A 58 6.56 7.23 14.22
C ASP A 58 5.24 7.89 13.78
N SER A 59 4.48 7.29 12.85
CA SER A 59 3.18 7.79 12.42
C SER A 59 2.14 7.71 13.54
N LYS A 60 1.49 8.84 13.82
CA LYS A 60 0.47 8.98 14.87
C LYS A 60 -0.90 9.34 14.30
N HIS A 61 -0.97 9.71 13.02
CA HIS A 61 -2.23 10.01 12.37
C HIS A 61 -2.96 8.71 12.01
N ARG A 62 -4.27 8.63 12.31
CA ARG A 62 -5.09 7.43 12.05
C ARG A 62 -5.09 6.98 10.58
N HIS A 63 -4.86 7.90 9.66
CA HIS A 63 -4.78 7.62 8.22
C HIS A 63 -3.36 7.72 7.66
N PHE A 64 -2.33 7.70 8.50
CA PHE A 64 -0.93 7.76 8.09
C PHE A 64 -0.57 8.97 7.24
N LYS A 65 -1.30 10.08 7.41
CA LYS A 65 -1.02 11.35 6.73
C LYS A 65 0.29 11.98 7.18
N ASP A 66 0.79 11.62 8.35
CA ASP A 66 2.05 12.12 8.92
C ASP A 66 3.23 11.17 8.68
N ALA A 67 3.01 9.98 8.12
CA ALA A 67 4.09 9.06 7.80
C ALA A 67 5.08 9.69 6.81
N ALA A 68 6.38 9.43 6.99
CA ALA A 68 7.40 9.81 5.99
C ALA A 68 7.40 8.84 4.80
N HIS A 69 7.17 7.56 5.09
CA HIS A 69 7.15 6.48 4.11
C HIS A 69 6.03 5.48 4.40
N ILE A 70 5.43 4.98 3.31
CA ILE A 70 4.60 3.77 3.32
C ILE A 70 5.19 2.82 2.30
N LEU A 71 5.49 1.60 2.72
CA LEU A 71 6.12 0.56 1.92
C LEU A 71 5.10 -0.58 1.75
N ILE A 72 4.98 -1.08 0.53
CA ILE A 72 4.27 -2.32 0.25
C ILE A 72 5.31 -3.33 -0.22
N ALA A 73 5.59 -4.35 0.59
CA ALA A 73 6.51 -5.41 0.22
C ALA A 73 5.70 -6.61 -0.28
N LYS A 74 6.02 -7.11 -1.46
CA LYS A 74 5.40 -8.27 -2.10
C LYS A 74 6.44 -9.30 -2.55
N ARG A 75 6.14 -10.58 -2.35
CA ARG A 75 6.92 -11.67 -2.94
C ARG A 75 6.24 -12.08 -4.26
N GLN A 76 6.95 -11.93 -5.36
CA GLN A 76 6.43 -12.22 -6.70
C GLN A 76 7.28 -13.27 -7.39
N THR A 77 6.67 -14.09 -8.24
CA THR A 77 7.42 -14.97 -9.15
C THR A 77 8.10 -14.15 -10.25
N GLU A 78 9.10 -14.72 -10.92
CA GLU A 78 9.74 -14.10 -12.10
C GLU A 78 8.72 -13.66 -13.17
N GLU A 79 7.72 -14.51 -13.43
CA GLU A 79 6.66 -14.24 -14.41
C GLU A 79 5.78 -13.07 -13.99
N GLN A 80 5.36 -13.04 -12.72
CA GLN A 80 4.56 -11.94 -12.17
C GLN A 80 5.33 -10.63 -12.19
N LEU A 81 6.60 -10.63 -11.79
CA LEU A 81 7.45 -9.44 -11.80
C LEU A 81 7.64 -8.91 -13.22
N THR A 82 7.85 -9.81 -14.19
CA THR A 82 8.00 -9.43 -15.61
C THR A 82 6.70 -8.90 -16.21
N ALA A 83 5.55 -9.43 -15.80
CA ALA A 83 4.24 -8.92 -16.22
C ALA A 83 3.94 -7.55 -15.62
N PHE A 84 4.28 -7.35 -14.34
CA PHE A 84 4.08 -6.09 -13.63
C PHE A 84 5.03 -4.99 -14.12
N MET A 85 6.30 -5.32 -14.34
CA MET A 85 7.36 -4.41 -14.79
C MET A 85 8.19 -5.09 -15.90
N PRO A 86 7.87 -4.86 -17.19
CA PRO A 86 8.58 -5.49 -18.31
C PRO A 86 10.09 -5.24 -18.31
N ASP A 87 10.53 -4.07 -17.83
CA ASP A 87 11.95 -3.69 -17.73
C ASP A 87 12.74 -4.58 -16.78
N ALA A 88 12.07 -5.25 -15.82
CA ALA A 88 12.70 -6.19 -14.92
C ALA A 88 13.35 -7.37 -15.67
N LYS A 89 12.79 -7.80 -16.80
CA LYS A 89 13.30 -8.94 -17.59
C LYS A 89 14.76 -8.77 -18.00
N ALA A 90 15.13 -7.56 -18.42
CA ALA A 90 16.51 -7.27 -18.82
C ALA A 90 17.47 -7.31 -17.62
N LEU A 91 17.01 -6.82 -16.45
CA LEU A 91 17.80 -6.79 -15.22
C LEU A 91 17.98 -8.17 -14.60
N ILE A 92 16.94 -9.02 -14.66
CA ILE A 92 16.99 -10.43 -14.24
C ILE A 92 18.00 -11.19 -15.09
N LYS A 93 17.91 -11.09 -16.42
CA LYS A 93 18.85 -11.74 -17.34
C LYS A 93 20.30 -11.27 -17.12
N ALA A 94 20.49 -10.02 -16.69
CA ALA A 94 21.79 -9.46 -16.37
C ALA A 94 22.31 -9.84 -14.96
N GLY A 95 21.55 -10.59 -14.16
CA GLY A 95 21.92 -10.98 -12.79
C GLY A 95 22.00 -9.80 -11.83
N LYS A 96 21.31 -8.69 -12.13
CA LYS A 96 21.32 -7.47 -11.29
C LYS A 96 20.25 -7.46 -10.21
N ILE A 97 19.29 -8.39 -10.30
CA ILE A 97 18.23 -8.56 -9.31
C ILE A 97 18.54 -9.81 -8.50
N THR A 98 18.68 -9.64 -7.19
CA THR A 98 18.91 -10.77 -6.28
C THR A 98 17.60 -11.54 -6.08
N PRO A 99 17.57 -12.86 -6.31
CA PRO A 99 16.42 -13.69 -5.98
C PRO A 99 16.21 -13.74 -4.45
N SER A 100 14.98 -14.02 -4.02
CA SER A 100 14.65 -14.18 -2.61
C SER A 100 15.08 -15.58 -2.13
N ASP A 101 15.90 -15.63 -1.08
CA ASP A 101 16.53 -16.86 -0.57
C ASP A 101 15.60 -17.81 0.24
N ARG A 102 14.33 -17.42 0.52
CA ARG A 102 13.20 -18.16 1.19
C ARG A 102 12.55 -17.39 2.36
N THR A 103 11.27 -17.71 2.59
CA THR A 103 10.27 -17.38 3.66
C THR A 103 10.40 -16.11 4.52
N ARG A 104 11.06 -15.04 4.07
CA ARG A 104 10.98 -13.72 4.74
C ARG A 104 9.64 -13.01 4.59
N TYR A 105 8.73 -13.57 3.80
CA TYR A 105 7.43 -12.96 3.58
C TYR A 105 6.46 -13.37 4.70
N PRO A 106 5.90 -12.41 5.46
CA PRO A 106 4.87 -12.71 6.44
C PRO A 106 3.58 -13.09 5.70
N THR A 107 3.44 -14.34 5.26
CA THR A 107 2.13 -14.81 4.79
C THR A 107 1.27 -15.13 6.01
N GLY A 108 -0.03 -14.86 5.95
CA GLY A 108 -0.98 -15.33 6.97
C GLY A 108 -1.04 -16.86 7.12
N ALA A 109 -0.36 -17.58 6.23
CA ALA A 109 -0.20 -19.03 6.21
C ALA A 109 1.23 -19.51 6.54
N THR A 110 2.16 -18.62 6.88
CA THR A 110 3.54 -19.03 7.21
C THR A 110 3.59 -19.60 8.62
N SER A 111 3.99 -20.88 8.69
CA SER A 111 4.52 -21.55 9.87
C SER A 111 5.86 -20.96 10.33
N ASP A 112 6.46 -20.10 9.50
CA ASP A 112 7.79 -19.53 9.69
C ASP A 112 7.67 -18.17 10.34
N ILE A 113 7.36 -18.16 11.63
CA ILE A 113 7.48 -16.93 12.39
C ILE A 113 8.14 -17.29 13.71
N GLU A 114 9.38 -16.83 13.90
CA GLU A 114 10.03 -16.65 15.22
C GLU A 114 9.28 -15.61 16.09
N GLY A 115 7.95 -15.58 16.01
CA GLY A 115 7.08 -14.53 16.54
C GLY A 115 5.58 -14.73 16.31
N SER A 116 5.11 -15.79 15.64
CA SER A 116 3.65 -16.03 15.48
C SER A 116 3.02 -16.67 16.70
N GLY A 117 3.82 -17.07 17.69
CA GLY A 117 3.33 -17.87 18.81
C GLY A 117 2.73 -19.21 18.40
N ARG A 118 2.77 -19.61 17.11
CA ARG A 118 2.47 -20.98 16.68
C ARG A 118 3.70 -21.85 16.88
N THR A 119 4.26 -21.80 18.08
CA THR A 119 5.14 -22.86 18.55
C THR A 119 4.24 -24.08 18.72
N SER A 120 4.41 -25.10 17.89
CA SER A 120 3.94 -26.42 18.29
C SER A 120 4.54 -26.68 19.69
N LEU A 121 3.76 -27.24 20.61
CA LEU A 121 4.17 -27.57 21.98
C LEU A 121 5.42 -28.48 22.06
N GLN A 122 6.01 -28.86 20.93
CA GLN A 122 7.13 -29.78 20.76
C GLN A 122 8.27 -29.25 19.87
N GLY A 123 8.32 -27.96 19.57
CA GLY A 123 9.49 -27.37 18.87
C GLY A 123 9.75 -27.94 17.47
N GLN A 124 8.75 -28.58 16.86
CA GLN A 124 8.84 -29.01 15.47
C GLN A 124 8.47 -27.83 14.58
N GLN A 125 9.50 -27.26 13.96
CA GLN A 125 9.38 -26.31 12.86
C GLN A 125 9.05 -27.13 11.61
N LEU A 126 7.77 -27.15 11.23
CA LEU A 126 7.35 -27.67 9.94
C LEU A 126 7.77 -26.63 8.90
N ASP A 127 8.97 -26.80 8.33
CA ASP A 127 9.46 -26.03 7.18
C ASP A 127 8.65 -26.48 5.94
N VAL A 128 7.38 -26.10 5.90
CA VAL A 128 6.56 -26.24 4.69
C VAL A 128 7.04 -25.14 3.76
N THR A 129 7.96 -25.51 2.88
CA THR A 129 8.48 -24.56 1.91
C THR A 129 7.35 -24.02 1.04
N ASP A 130 6.96 -22.76 1.23
CA ASP A 130 6.00 -22.03 0.41
C ASP A 130 6.63 -21.58 -0.93
N SER A 131 7.42 -22.47 -1.53
CA SER A 131 8.07 -22.26 -2.82
C SER A 131 7.86 -23.49 -3.69
N ILE A 132 7.31 -23.27 -4.87
CA ILE A 132 7.20 -24.30 -5.88
C ILE A 132 8.61 -24.59 -6.40
N GLU A 133 8.99 -25.87 -6.43
CA GLU A 133 10.29 -26.29 -6.94
C GLU A 133 10.47 -25.83 -8.39
N GLY A 134 11.63 -25.22 -8.70
CA GLY A 134 11.92 -24.65 -10.01
C GLY A 134 11.36 -23.26 -10.28
N VAL A 135 10.64 -22.64 -9.34
CA VAL A 135 10.15 -21.25 -9.46
C VAL A 135 11.04 -20.30 -8.66
N THR A 136 11.58 -19.30 -9.35
CA THR A 136 12.33 -18.22 -8.72
C THR A 136 11.40 -17.10 -8.25
N TYR A 137 11.62 -16.65 -7.02
CA TYR A 137 10.87 -15.56 -6.40
C TYR A 137 11.75 -14.34 -6.18
N TYR A 138 11.13 -13.16 -6.21
CA TYR A 138 11.77 -11.88 -5.96
C TYR A 138 10.96 -11.10 -4.92
N GLU A 139 11.68 -10.42 -4.02
CA GLU A 139 11.09 -9.46 -3.09
C GLU A 139 11.01 -8.10 -3.77
N VAL A 140 9.79 -7.62 -3.95
CA VAL A 140 9.45 -6.36 -4.61
C VAL A 140 8.93 -5.39 -3.56
N ILE A 141 9.51 -4.22 -3.48
CA ILE A 141 9.13 -3.16 -2.56
C ILE A 141 8.62 -1.99 -3.38
N ASP A 142 7.36 -1.61 -3.17
CA ASP A 142 6.76 -0.39 -3.67
C ASP A 142 6.72 0.65 -2.55
N ARG A 143 7.57 1.66 -2.65
CA ARG A 143 7.76 2.68 -1.62
C ARG A 143 7.11 3.99 -2.03
N TYR A 144 6.22 4.50 -1.18
CA TYR A 144 5.63 5.83 -1.28
C TYR A 144 6.29 6.77 -0.28
N THR A 145 6.83 7.88 -0.74
CA THR A 145 7.56 8.86 0.08
C THR A 145 7.07 10.26 -0.17
N LYS A 146 6.86 11.05 0.88
CA LYS A 146 6.57 12.49 0.73
C LYS A 146 7.84 13.24 0.36
N ILE A 147 7.76 13.98 -0.74
CA ILE A 147 8.83 14.87 -1.18
C ILE A 147 8.27 16.29 -1.32
N THR A 148 9.10 17.28 -1.02
CA THR A 148 8.76 18.68 -1.30
C THR A 148 9.36 19.05 -2.65
N GLN A 149 8.54 19.62 -3.53
CA GLN A 149 8.98 20.08 -4.84
C GLN A 149 8.58 21.54 -5.07
N PRO A 150 9.43 22.31 -5.75
CA PRO A 150 9.08 23.65 -6.13
C PRO A 150 8.11 23.63 -7.33
N ASN A 151 6.97 24.26 -7.15
CA ASN A 151 6.04 24.62 -8.20
C ASN A 151 6.06 26.13 -8.41
N PHE A 152 5.72 26.59 -9.61
CA PHE A 152 5.72 28.02 -9.94
C PHE A 152 4.30 28.46 -10.24
N ARG A 153 3.81 29.41 -9.45
CA ARG A 153 2.56 30.12 -9.72
C ARG A 153 2.89 31.30 -10.62
N VAL A 154 2.39 31.24 -11.85
CA VAL A 154 2.50 32.33 -12.81
C VAL A 154 1.19 33.08 -12.85
N TYR A 155 1.27 34.41 -12.79
CA TYR A 155 0.15 35.32 -12.85
C TYR A 155 0.42 36.44 -13.86
N ASP A 156 -0.54 36.64 -14.75
CA ASP A 156 -0.56 37.75 -15.70
C ASP A 156 -1.59 38.81 -15.24
N PRO A 157 -1.13 40.01 -14.86
CA PRO A 157 -2.01 41.11 -14.42
C PRO A 157 -2.94 41.65 -15.52
N GLN A 158 -2.56 41.57 -16.80
CA GLN A 158 -3.33 42.15 -17.91
C GLN A 158 -4.49 41.24 -18.31
N THR A 159 -4.25 39.93 -18.37
CA THR A 159 -5.26 38.94 -18.78
C THR A 159 -5.95 38.26 -17.61
N ASN A 160 -5.50 38.51 -16.37
CA ASN A 160 -5.91 37.82 -15.15
C ASN A 160 -5.75 36.29 -15.25
N PHE A 161 -4.79 35.84 -16.05
CA PHE A 161 -4.48 34.44 -16.24
C PHE A 161 -3.61 33.94 -15.10
N GLU A 162 -4.00 32.81 -14.49
CA GLU A 162 -3.26 32.17 -13.42
C GLU A 162 -3.07 30.69 -13.72
N LYS A 163 -1.83 30.21 -13.61
CA LYS A 163 -1.51 28.79 -13.75
C LYS A 163 -0.36 28.37 -12.85
N ILE A 164 -0.43 27.12 -12.38
CA ILE A 164 0.62 26.50 -11.58
C ILE A 164 1.34 25.51 -12.47
N PHE A 165 2.66 25.66 -12.55
CA PHE A 165 3.55 24.79 -13.31
C PHE A 165 4.44 23.97 -12.35
N ASN A 166 4.82 22.77 -12.77
CA ASN A 166 5.97 22.07 -12.18
C ASN A 166 7.28 22.69 -12.71
N GLN A 167 8.44 22.24 -12.23
CA GLN A 167 9.72 22.77 -12.68
C GLN A 167 9.92 22.63 -14.21
N GLU A 168 9.72 21.43 -14.77
CA GLU A 168 9.95 21.17 -16.19
C GLU A 168 9.02 21.99 -17.10
N GLN A 169 7.73 22.05 -16.78
CA GLN A 169 6.75 22.86 -17.52
C GLN A 169 7.01 24.35 -17.35
N HIS A 170 7.56 24.78 -16.21
CA HIS A 170 7.92 26.18 -16.01
C HIS A 170 9.11 26.56 -16.88
N ASP A 171 10.13 25.69 -16.96
CA ASP A 171 11.29 25.90 -17.83
C ASP A 171 10.86 25.95 -19.31
N GLU A 172 10.01 25.02 -19.76
CA GLU A 172 9.41 25.06 -21.11
C GLU A 172 8.58 26.32 -21.35
N TRP A 173 7.78 26.74 -20.36
CA TRP A 173 6.95 27.93 -20.45
C TRP A 173 7.77 29.22 -20.54
N LEU A 174 8.94 29.30 -19.87
CA LEU A 174 9.83 30.45 -19.96
C LEU A 174 10.38 30.66 -21.38
N ASP A 175 10.54 29.59 -22.14
CA ASP A 175 11.02 29.60 -23.54
C ASP A 175 9.91 29.90 -24.56
N GLU A 176 8.63 29.85 -24.16
CA GLU A 176 7.52 30.15 -25.07
C GLU A 176 7.59 31.62 -25.57
N PRO A 177 7.31 31.85 -26.87
CA PRO A 177 7.33 33.19 -27.43
C PRO A 177 6.13 34.01 -26.94
N ALA A 178 6.40 35.27 -26.64
CA ALA A 178 5.41 36.28 -26.32
C ALA A 178 5.68 37.55 -27.13
N PHE A 179 4.70 38.44 -27.21
CA PHE A 179 4.85 39.71 -27.93
C PHE A 179 4.55 40.89 -27.02
N ILE A 180 5.35 41.95 -27.17
CA ILE A 180 5.03 43.27 -26.65
C ILE A 180 4.67 44.14 -27.86
N LEU A 181 3.46 44.70 -27.82
CA LEU A 181 3.01 45.68 -28.78
C LEU A 181 3.24 47.07 -28.18
N HIS A 182 4.21 47.80 -28.70
CA HIS A 182 4.41 49.20 -28.37
C HIS A 182 3.47 50.03 -29.24
N ALA A 183 2.34 50.45 -28.67
CA ALA A 183 1.41 51.38 -29.28
C ALA A 183 1.64 52.80 -28.73
N PRO A 184 1.26 53.85 -29.48
CA PRO A 184 1.29 55.24 -29.00
C PRO A 184 0.45 55.47 -27.72
N ASP A 185 -0.60 54.66 -27.53
CA ASP A 185 -1.50 54.69 -26.37
C ASP A 185 -1.01 53.84 -25.18
N GLY A 186 0.10 53.10 -25.33
CA GLY A 186 0.72 52.28 -24.29
C GLY A 186 1.22 50.91 -24.77
N ASP A 187 2.01 50.24 -23.93
CA ASP A 187 2.48 48.87 -24.18
C ASP A 187 1.40 47.83 -23.86
N GLU A 188 0.99 47.02 -24.83
CA GLU A 188 0.16 45.82 -24.61
C GLU A 188 1.03 44.56 -24.61
N VAL A 189 0.89 43.70 -23.60
CA VAL A 189 1.59 42.41 -23.53
C VAL A 189 0.64 41.31 -24.00
N ILE A 190 1.11 40.51 -24.94
CA ILE A 190 0.31 39.47 -25.57
C ILE A 190 0.85 38.11 -25.13
N THR A 191 0.12 37.49 -24.20
CA THR A 191 0.48 36.21 -23.55
C THR A 191 -0.49 35.07 -23.88
N ALA A 192 -1.67 35.38 -24.43
CA ALA A 192 -2.70 34.37 -24.71
C ALA A 192 -2.31 33.49 -25.91
N PRO A 193 -2.36 32.13 -25.82
CA PRO A 193 -1.87 31.23 -26.86
C PRO A 193 -2.51 31.44 -28.24
N LYS A 194 -3.79 31.82 -28.28
CA LYS A 194 -4.50 32.10 -29.52
C LYS A 194 -4.00 33.37 -30.19
N ARG A 195 -3.83 34.45 -29.40
CA ARG A 195 -3.28 35.71 -29.90
C ARG A 195 -1.81 35.58 -30.29
N ILE A 196 -1.00 34.83 -29.54
CA ILE A 196 0.41 34.58 -29.90
C ILE A 196 0.50 34.00 -31.32
N LYS A 197 -0.37 33.05 -31.70
CA LYS A 197 -0.39 32.49 -33.06
C LYS A 197 -0.78 33.52 -34.11
N GLU A 198 -1.81 34.32 -33.85
CA GLU A 198 -2.26 35.40 -34.75
C GLU A 198 -1.15 36.44 -34.95
N PHE A 199 -0.45 36.81 -33.88
CA PHE A 199 0.65 37.77 -33.93
C PHE A 199 1.94 37.18 -34.50
N LEU A 200 2.18 35.87 -34.37
CA LEU A 200 3.28 35.19 -35.03
C LEU A 200 3.10 35.19 -36.55
N THR A 201 1.89 34.87 -37.04
CA THR A 201 1.57 34.95 -38.47
C THR A 201 1.65 36.39 -38.98
N PHE A 202 1.15 37.34 -38.20
CA PHE A 202 1.23 38.76 -38.54
C PHE A 202 2.68 39.26 -38.62
N TYR A 203 3.52 38.87 -37.67
CA TYR A 203 4.94 39.22 -37.64
C TYR A 203 5.71 38.65 -38.84
N GLU A 204 5.33 37.45 -39.32
CA GLU A 204 5.93 36.84 -40.51
C GLU A 204 5.49 37.50 -41.82
N GLU A 205 4.25 37.98 -41.91
CA GLU A 205 3.69 38.58 -43.13
C GLU A 205 4.05 40.08 -43.31
N ILE A 206 4.03 40.84 -42.21
CA ILE A 206 4.15 42.32 -42.23
C ILE A 206 5.48 42.79 -41.63
N GLY A 207 6.06 42.02 -40.70
CA GLY A 207 7.31 42.37 -40.02
C GLY A 207 7.09 43.14 -38.71
N ALA A 208 8.20 43.60 -38.12
CA ALA A 208 8.22 44.10 -36.74
C ALA A 208 7.65 45.52 -36.56
N VAL A 209 7.54 46.31 -37.62
CA VAL A 209 7.06 47.70 -37.56
C VAL A 209 5.95 47.87 -38.58
N PHE A 210 4.82 48.41 -38.16
CA PHE A 210 3.69 48.68 -39.04
C PHE A 210 2.98 49.97 -38.65
N HIS A 211 2.26 50.58 -39.60
CA HIS A 211 1.45 51.77 -39.38
C HIS A 211 0.10 51.66 -40.10
N PHE A 212 -0.83 52.54 -39.74
CA PHE A 212 -2.18 52.58 -40.32
C PHE A 212 -2.29 53.68 -41.37
N MET A 213 -2.82 53.35 -42.55
CA MET A 213 -3.19 54.33 -43.59
C MET A 213 -4.53 54.99 -43.27
N GLU A 214 -4.82 56.16 -43.85
CA GLU A 214 -6.11 56.87 -43.67
C GLU A 214 -7.34 56.03 -44.05
N ASP A 215 -7.17 55.03 -44.93
CA ASP A 215 -8.22 54.06 -45.33
C ASP A 215 -8.37 52.86 -44.37
N GLY A 216 -7.61 52.82 -43.27
CA GLY A 216 -7.66 51.74 -42.26
C GLY A 216 -6.88 50.47 -42.61
N GLN A 217 -6.10 50.48 -43.69
CA GLN A 217 -5.22 49.36 -44.05
C GLN A 217 -3.89 49.42 -43.27
N ILE A 218 -3.38 48.24 -42.91
CA ILE A 218 -2.10 48.08 -42.19
C ILE A 218 -0.97 47.91 -43.22
N MET A 219 0.05 48.75 -43.15
CA MET A 219 1.23 48.68 -44.02
C MET A 219 2.52 48.43 -43.23
N PRO A 220 3.45 47.62 -43.77
CA PRO A 220 4.75 47.37 -43.15
C PRO A 220 5.68 48.59 -43.27
N GLY A 221 6.45 48.88 -42.22
CA GLY A 221 7.47 49.93 -42.18
C GLY A 221 7.07 51.20 -41.42
N GLU A 222 7.94 52.22 -41.47
CA GLU A 222 7.73 53.53 -40.84
C GLU A 222 6.69 54.38 -41.59
N GLU A 223 6.16 55.41 -40.92
CA GLU A 223 5.18 56.34 -41.47
C GLU A 223 5.68 57.03 -42.76
N HIS A 224 4.82 57.08 -43.78
CA HIS A 224 5.09 57.76 -45.06
C HIS A 224 3.90 58.62 -45.48
N GLU A 225 4.03 59.42 -46.55
CA GLU A 225 2.96 60.31 -47.03
C GLU A 225 1.65 59.55 -47.30
N GLY A 226 0.61 59.83 -46.51
CA GLY A 226 -0.70 59.14 -46.54
C GLY A 226 -0.99 58.26 -45.31
N ALA A 227 -0.04 58.14 -44.37
CA ALA A 227 -0.25 57.47 -43.09
C ALA A 227 -0.96 58.37 -42.07
N VAL A 228 -1.74 57.76 -41.18
CA VAL A 228 -2.34 58.46 -40.03
C VAL A 228 -1.20 58.91 -39.10
N PRO A 229 -1.10 60.20 -38.71
CA PRO A 229 -0.05 60.69 -37.84
C PRO A 229 -0.02 59.95 -36.48
N ASN A 230 1.16 59.56 -36.00
CA ASN A 230 1.37 58.81 -34.75
C ASN A 230 0.67 57.44 -34.73
N SER A 231 0.72 56.68 -35.81
CA SER A 231 0.13 55.34 -35.89
C SER A 231 1.16 54.21 -35.99
N THR A 232 2.45 54.53 -35.84
CA THR A 232 3.53 53.54 -35.81
C THR A 232 3.39 52.62 -34.59
N HIS A 233 3.27 51.32 -34.84
CA HIS A 233 3.28 50.27 -33.84
C HIS A 233 4.50 49.38 -34.03
N ILE A 234 5.16 49.05 -32.93
CA ILE A 234 6.35 48.17 -32.94
C ILE A 234 5.98 46.88 -32.21
N LEU A 235 6.13 45.75 -32.91
CA LEU A 235 6.00 44.41 -32.37
C LEU A 235 7.39 43.88 -31.99
N GLU A 236 7.62 43.78 -30.68
CA GLU A 236 8.80 43.13 -30.15
C GLU A 236 8.48 41.67 -29.82
N LYS A 237 9.21 40.74 -30.46
CA LYS A 237 9.16 39.32 -30.11
C LYS A 237 10.08 39.08 -28.91
N VAL A 238 9.48 38.70 -27.79
CA VAL A 238 10.17 38.37 -26.54
C VAL A 238 9.83 36.96 -26.09
N THR A 239 10.50 36.46 -25.06
CA THR A 239 10.12 35.19 -24.40
C THR A 239 9.34 35.48 -23.12
N MET A 240 8.55 34.51 -22.65
CA MET A 240 7.87 34.60 -21.36
C MET A 240 8.86 34.87 -20.21
N GLY A 241 10.06 34.29 -20.26
CA GLY A 241 11.11 34.57 -19.28
C GLY A 241 11.56 36.03 -19.27
N ASN A 242 11.65 36.68 -20.43
CA ASN A 242 11.97 38.11 -20.52
C ASN A 242 10.84 38.98 -19.94
N LEU A 243 9.58 38.58 -20.10
CA LEU A 243 8.44 39.27 -19.49
C LEU A 243 8.41 39.15 -17.97
N VAL A 244 8.83 38.01 -17.43
CA VAL A 244 9.01 37.82 -15.97
C VAL A 244 10.14 38.71 -15.46
N ASN A 245 11.28 38.77 -16.17
CA ASN A 245 12.41 39.63 -15.79
C ASN A 245 12.08 41.13 -15.86
N ALA A 246 11.21 41.52 -16.81
CA ALA A 246 10.72 42.89 -16.96
C ALA A 246 9.59 43.25 -15.97
N GLU A 247 9.27 42.36 -15.01
CA GLU A 247 8.19 42.50 -14.02
C GLU A 247 6.79 42.70 -14.63
N LYS A 248 6.62 42.43 -15.93
CA LYS A 248 5.31 42.46 -16.60
C LYS A 248 4.49 41.20 -16.29
N LEU A 249 5.15 40.10 -15.91
CA LEU A 249 4.55 38.87 -15.40
C LEU A 249 5.06 38.52 -14.00
N VAL A 250 4.17 38.01 -13.15
CA VAL A 250 4.54 37.61 -11.79
C VAL A 250 4.75 36.10 -11.76
N SER A 251 5.96 35.66 -11.37
CA SER A 251 6.26 34.24 -11.11
C SER A 251 6.67 34.05 -9.65
N LEU A 252 5.93 33.23 -8.92
CA LEU A 252 6.18 32.95 -7.50
C LEU A 252 6.44 31.46 -7.28
N LYS A 253 7.57 31.16 -6.65
CA LYS A 253 7.95 29.80 -6.25
C LYS A 253 7.17 29.38 -5.00
N ILE A 254 6.49 28.25 -5.08
CA ILE A 254 5.70 27.63 -4.00
C ILE A 254 6.23 26.23 -3.78
N ASP A 255 6.51 25.87 -2.54
CA ASP A 255 6.88 24.51 -2.19
C ASP A 255 5.62 23.66 -1.97
N VAL A 256 5.44 22.63 -2.80
CA VAL A 256 4.29 21.72 -2.77
C VAL A 256 4.75 20.32 -2.38
N THR A 257 4.00 19.68 -1.49
CA THR A 257 4.23 18.28 -1.13
C THR A 257 3.65 17.36 -2.21
N ARG A 258 4.46 16.42 -2.70
CA ARG A 258 4.08 15.38 -3.65
C ARG A 258 4.50 14.01 -3.16
N ILE A 259 3.83 12.97 -3.65
CA ILE A 259 4.19 11.59 -3.35
C ILE A 259 5.11 11.03 -4.43
N GLN A 260 6.30 10.60 -4.05
CA GLN A 260 7.19 9.83 -4.91
C GLN A 260 6.94 8.33 -4.72
N ARG A 261 6.69 7.64 -5.83
CA ARG A 261 6.65 6.18 -5.90
C ARG A 261 8.00 5.66 -6.37
N PHE A 262 8.55 4.68 -5.65
CA PHE A 262 9.81 4.03 -5.97
C PHE A 262 9.64 2.53 -5.85
N VAL A 263 9.79 1.82 -6.97
CA VAL A 263 9.69 0.37 -7.03
C VAL A 263 11.09 -0.22 -7.15
N SER A 264 11.42 -1.16 -6.27
CA SER A 264 12.66 -1.92 -6.30
C SER A 264 12.42 -3.40 -6.14
N ALA A 265 13.27 -4.22 -6.75
CA ALA A 265 13.29 -5.66 -6.54
C ALA A 265 14.71 -6.14 -6.31
N GLY A 266 14.94 -7.00 -5.32
CA GLY A 266 16.24 -7.67 -5.11
C GLY A 266 17.46 -6.74 -5.04
N GLY A 267 17.28 -5.51 -4.53
CA GLY A 267 18.32 -4.47 -4.44
C GLY A 267 18.46 -3.56 -5.67
N ALA A 268 17.77 -3.86 -6.78
CA ALA A 268 17.78 -3.04 -7.98
C ALA A 268 16.58 -2.09 -8.03
N LYS A 269 16.80 -0.86 -8.52
CA LYS A 269 15.75 0.09 -8.86
C LYS A 269 15.06 -0.36 -10.16
N LEU A 270 13.73 -0.48 -10.13
CA LEU A 270 12.92 -0.78 -11.32
C LEU A 270 12.25 0.48 -11.86
N HIS A 271 11.48 1.16 -11.02
CA HIS A 271 10.68 2.31 -11.43
C HIS A 271 10.80 3.45 -10.42
N LYS A 272 10.77 4.69 -10.90
CA LYS A 272 10.71 5.88 -10.05
C LYS A 272 9.87 6.94 -10.74
N GLU A 273 8.86 7.41 -10.02
CA GLU A 273 7.89 8.36 -10.53
C GLU A 273 7.42 9.28 -9.41
N ILE A 274 7.10 10.52 -9.76
CA ILE A 274 6.46 11.47 -8.86
C ILE A 274 4.99 11.55 -9.23
N LEU A 275 4.13 11.19 -8.30
CA LEU A 275 2.68 11.20 -8.49
C LEU A 275 2.15 12.62 -8.29
N GLY A 276 1.16 13.00 -9.11
CA GLY A 276 0.45 14.28 -9.04
C GLY A 276 -0.51 14.40 -7.85
N ILE A 277 -0.25 13.69 -6.75
CA ILE A 277 -1.05 13.66 -5.52
C ILE A 277 -0.23 14.15 -4.33
N ASP A 278 -0.92 14.69 -3.33
CA ASP A 278 -0.40 15.26 -2.09
C ASP A 278 -0.53 14.30 -0.89
N GLU A 279 -1.58 13.48 -0.89
CA GLU A 279 -1.81 12.42 0.09
C GLU A 279 -1.39 11.04 -0.44
N TYR A 280 -1.10 10.12 0.49
CA TYR A 280 -0.78 8.74 0.12
C TYR A 280 -1.97 8.08 -0.57
N PRO A 281 -1.73 7.25 -1.61
CA PRO A 281 -2.80 6.54 -2.30
C PRO A 281 -3.36 5.36 -1.48
N ILE A 282 -2.80 5.09 -0.29
CA ILE A 282 -3.13 3.97 0.58
C ILE A 282 -3.85 4.51 1.81
N VAL A 283 -5.05 4.00 2.06
CA VAL A 283 -5.91 4.39 3.17
C VAL A 283 -6.09 3.20 4.12
N PRO A 284 -5.71 3.34 5.40
CA PRO A 284 -5.90 2.28 6.38
C PRO A 284 -7.31 2.30 6.99
N PHE A 285 -7.81 1.12 7.27
CA PHE A 285 -8.94 0.83 8.16
C PHE A 285 -8.37 0.28 9.46
N MET A 286 -8.80 0.84 10.59
CA MET A 286 -8.31 0.43 11.91
C MET A 286 -9.46 0.25 12.88
N GLU A 287 -9.43 -0.87 13.59
CA GLU A 287 -10.38 -1.15 14.68
C GLU A 287 -10.06 -0.29 15.92
N GLY A 288 -8.83 -0.37 16.42
CA GLY A 288 -8.36 0.42 17.57
C GLY A 288 -7.06 1.16 17.27
N HIS A 289 -7.07 2.49 17.35
CA HIS A 289 -5.88 3.32 17.05
C HIS A 289 -5.34 4.01 18.31
N ASN A 290 -4.13 3.60 18.72
CA ASN A 290 -3.45 4.08 19.92
C ASN A 290 -2.33 5.09 19.63
N ARG A 291 -2.49 5.93 18.58
CA ARG A 291 -1.48 6.89 18.12
C ARG A 291 -0.14 6.22 17.77
N ASN A 292 -0.24 5.03 17.20
CA ASN A 292 0.86 4.29 16.60
C ASN A 292 0.29 3.56 15.37
N PRO A 293 1.15 3.12 14.44
CA PRO A 293 0.69 2.46 13.22
C PRO A 293 0.36 0.97 13.42
N TYR A 294 0.36 0.48 14.65
CA TYR A 294 0.20 -0.92 15.01
C TYR A 294 -1.10 -1.11 15.82
N PRO A 295 -2.28 -1.03 15.18
CA PRO A 295 -3.54 -1.27 15.85
C PRO A 295 -3.66 -2.73 16.29
N VAL A 296 -4.48 -2.99 17.30
CA VAL A 296 -4.74 -4.33 17.82
C VAL A 296 -6.18 -4.71 17.53
N SER A 297 -6.38 -5.91 16.96
CA SER A 297 -7.73 -6.45 16.75
C SER A 297 -8.38 -6.92 18.06
N THR A 298 -9.70 -6.81 18.15
CA THR A 298 -10.50 -7.46 19.19
C THR A 298 -10.30 -8.98 19.21
N THR A 299 -10.11 -9.61 18.05
CA THR A 299 -9.84 -11.05 17.96
C THR A 299 -8.51 -11.42 18.64
N THR A 300 -7.50 -10.55 18.54
CA THR A 300 -6.21 -10.75 19.22
C THR A 300 -6.36 -10.69 20.74
N LEU A 301 -7.29 -9.88 21.26
CA LEU A 301 -7.61 -9.84 22.70
C LEU A 301 -8.30 -11.13 23.18
N ALA A 302 -9.05 -11.81 22.32
CA ALA A 302 -9.74 -13.06 22.65
C ALA A 302 -8.83 -14.31 22.59
N LYS A 303 -7.65 -14.24 21.96
CA LYS A 303 -6.74 -15.38 21.78
C LYS A 303 -6.36 -16.09 23.09
N PRO A 304 -5.93 -15.40 24.17
CA PRO A 304 -5.52 -16.07 25.40
C PRO A 304 -6.66 -16.84 26.08
N LEU A 305 -7.88 -16.29 26.04
CA LEU A 305 -9.07 -16.94 26.57
C LEU A 305 -9.41 -18.20 25.75
N GLN A 306 -9.32 -18.13 24.43
CA GLN A 306 -9.55 -19.27 23.55
C GLN A 306 -8.49 -20.36 23.74
N GLU A 307 -7.21 -20.00 23.90
CA GLU A 307 -6.13 -20.94 24.21
C GLU A 307 -6.36 -21.65 25.55
N HIS A 308 -6.80 -20.91 26.56
CA HIS A 308 -7.18 -21.48 27.85
C HIS A 308 -8.34 -22.48 27.70
N LEU A 309 -9.42 -22.11 27.01
CA LEU A 309 -10.56 -23.02 26.75
C LEU A 309 -10.13 -24.27 25.98
N ASN A 310 -9.28 -24.13 24.95
CA ASN A 310 -8.76 -25.24 24.18
C ASN A 310 -7.92 -26.19 25.06
N LYS A 311 -7.09 -25.63 25.95
CA LYS A 311 -6.28 -26.41 26.89
C LYS A 311 -7.16 -27.13 27.90
N THR A 312 -8.15 -26.46 28.49
CA THR A 312 -9.08 -27.07 29.45
C THR A 312 -9.89 -28.19 28.80
N LYS A 313 -10.39 -28.00 27.58
CA LYS A 313 -11.06 -29.05 26.80
C LYS A 313 -10.14 -30.23 26.52
N SER A 314 -8.87 -29.98 26.16
CA SER A 314 -7.88 -31.03 25.93
C SER A 314 -7.60 -31.85 27.20
N LEU A 315 -7.40 -31.19 28.34
CA LEU A 315 -7.22 -31.83 29.64
C LEU A 315 -8.46 -32.64 30.05
N LEU A 316 -9.66 -32.11 29.80
CA LEU A 316 -10.92 -32.82 30.06
C LEU A 316 -11.04 -34.09 29.20
N MET A 317 -10.73 -34.01 27.91
CA MET A 317 -10.73 -35.19 27.03
C MET A 317 -9.69 -36.23 27.47
N ALA A 318 -8.49 -35.79 27.84
CA ALA A 318 -7.46 -36.68 28.38
C ALA A 318 -7.90 -37.33 29.71
N TYR A 319 -8.58 -36.58 30.57
CA TYR A 319 -9.18 -37.11 31.79
C TYR A 319 -10.27 -38.14 31.47
N LEU A 320 -11.22 -37.83 30.58
CA LEU A 320 -12.30 -38.74 30.20
C LEU A 320 -11.76 -40.06 29.62
N ALA A 321 -10.75 -39.99 28.76
CA ALA A 321 -10.10 -41.18 28.19
C ALA A 321 -9.38 -42.04 29.25
N ASN A 322 -8.85 -41.43 30.31
CA ASN A 322 -8.26 -42.16 31.43
C ASN A 322 -9.33 -42.68 32.41
N ALA A 323 -10.42 -41.95 32.58
CA ALA A 323 -11.50 -42.28 33.50
C ALA A 323 -12.33 -43.48 33.04
N THR A 324 -12.39 -43.76 31.74
CA THR A 324 -13.06 -44.97 31.21
C THR A 324 -12.36 -46.27 31.61
N ASN A 325 -11.07 -46.22 31.99
CA ASN A 325 -10.31 -47.39 32.40
C ASN A 325 -10.38 -47.56 33.93
N VAL A 326 -11.43 -48.23 34.41
CA VAL A 326 -11.56 -48.55 35.84
C VAL A 326 -10.43 -49.49 36.26
N LYS A 327 -9.70 -49.13 37.32
CA LYS A 327 -8.61 -49.97 37.85
C LYS A 327 -9.11 -50.74 39.06
N VAL A 328 -8.96 -52.06 39.05
CA VAL A 328 -9.34 -52.94 40.16
C VAL A 328 -8.08 -53.50 40.79
N MET A 329 -7.88 -53.21 42.08
CA MET A 329 -6.79 -53.78 42.85
C MET A 329 -7.23 -55.09 43.50
N ILE A 330 -6.42 -56.14 43.36
CA ILE A 330 -6.65 -57.46 43.98
C ILE A 330 -5.47 -57.85 44.87
N GLY A 331 -5.75 -58.50 46.00
CA GLY A 331 -4.73 -58.97 46.94
C GLY A 331 -3.92 -60.15 46.41
N LYS A 332 -2.60 -60.14 46.66
CA LYS A 332 -1.72 -61.29 46.38
C LYS A 332 -2.16 -62.50 47.22
N GLY A 333 -2.84 -63.46 46.58
CA GLY A 333 -3.38 -64.66 47.24
C GLY A 333 -4.85 -64.95 46.93
N THR A 334 -5.52 -64.08 46.16
CA THR A 334 -6.91 -64.29 45.72
C THR A 334 -7.06 -65.63 44.97
N ILE A 335 -7.95 -66.49 45.45
CA ILE A 335 -8.30 -67.79 44.86
C ILE A 335 -9.36 -67.50 43.78
N ASN A 336 -9.15 -67.97 42.53
CA ASN A 336 -9.93 -67.66 41.30
C ASN A 336 -9.47 -66.41 40.50
N LYS A 337 -8.16 -66.30 40.24
CA LYS A 337 -7.57 -65.19 39.47
C LYS A 337 -8.03 -65.15 38.00
N GLU A 338 -8.18 -66.29 37.34
CA GLU A 338 -8.45 -66.33 35.89
C GLU A 338 -9.90 -65.99 35.55
N GLU A 339 -10.85 -66.46 36.36
CA GLU A 339 -12.28 -66.16 36.21
C GLU A 339 -12.57 -64.67 36.45
N LEU A 340 -12.00 -64.11 37.53
CA LEU A 340 -12.12 -62.69 37.84
C LEU A 340 -11.46 -61.80 36.79
N ARG A 341 -10.31 -62.22 36.23
CA ARG A 341 -9.67 -61.54 35.08
C ARG A 341 -10.56 -61.57 33.85
N ALA A 342 -11.22 -62.69 33.55
CA ALA A 342 -12.09 -62.82 32.38
C ALA A 342 -13.37 -61.96 32.48
N GLU A 343 -13.98 -61.89 33.67
CA GLU A 343 -15.16 -61.04 33.90
C GLU A 343 -14.82 -59.54 33.87
N LEU A 344 -13.74 -59.13 34.53
CA LEU A 344 -13.32 -57.74 34.57
C LEU A 344 -12.72 -57.25 33.24
N SER A 345 -12.08 -58.14 32.47
CA SER A 345 -11.60 -57.85 31.11
C SER A 345 -12.76 -57.57 30.14
N LYS A 346 -13.89 -58.30 30.26
CA LYS A 346 -15.11 -58.01 29.49
C LYS A 346 -15.69 -56.62 29.80
N ALA A 347 -15.44 -56.09 31.00
CA ALA A 347 -15.86 -54.76 31.43
C ALA A 347 -14.80 -53.66 31.16
N GLY A 348 -13.67 -53.99 30.54
CA GLY A 348 -12.60 -53.02 30.23
C GLY A 348 -11.77 -52.56 31.43
N ALA A 349 -11.83 -53.29 32.56
CA ALA A 349 -11.13 -52.92 33.79
C ALA A 349 -9.69 -53.45 33.83
N ALA A 350 -8.73 -52.60 34.22
CA ALA A 350 -7.33 -52.98 34.37
C ALA A 350 -7.05 -53.50 35.79
N ILE A 351 -6.35 -54.63 35.91
CA ILE A 351 -6.14 -55.32 37.20
C ILE A 351 -4.73 -55.05 37.71
N ILE A 352 -4.62 -54.58 38.96
CA ILE A 352 -3.34 -54.28 39.63
C ILE A 352 -3.21 -55.17 40.88
N GLU A 353 -2.12 -55.91 40.99
CA GLU A 353 -1.86 -56.78 42.14
C GLU A 353 -1.12 -56.01 43.24
N VAL A 354 -1.69 -55.96 44.43
CA VAL A 354 -1.13 -55.26 45.59
C VAL A 354 -1.04 -56.24 46.76
N ASP A 355 0.01 -56.11 47.57
CA ASP A 355 0.17 -56.87 48.80
C ASP A 355 -0.62 -56.15 49.90
N PHE A 356 -1.76 -56.71 50.31
CA PHE A 356 -2.56 -56.18 51.41
C PHE A 356 -2.31 -57.05 52.64
N ASP A 357 -1.77 -56.47 53.70
CA ASP A 357 -1.59 -57.14 55.01
C ASP A 357 -2.92 -57.60 55.63
N ILE A 358 -4.06 -57.15 55.10
CA ILE A 358 -5.42 -57.48 55.55
C ILE A 358 -6.26 -57.98 54.37
N GLY A 359 -6.09 -59.26 54.02
CA GLY A 359 -7.06 -60.07 53.27
C GLY A 359 -7.29 -59.74 51.78
N PRO A 360 -7.88 -60.68 51.01
CA PRO A 360 -8.07 -60.55 49.56
C PRO A 360 -9.39 -59.83 49.22
N VAL A 361 -9.55 -58.57 49.65
CA VAL A 361 -10.74 -57.78 49.27
C VAL A 361 -10.41 -56.96 48.01
N PRO A 362 -11.15 -57.11 46.90
CA PRO A 362 -10.94 -56.30 45.71
C PRO A 362 -11.33 -54.85 46.00
N ILE A 363 -10.44 -53.91 45.70
CA ILE A 363 -10.70 -52.47 45.82
C ILE A 363 -10.87 -51.89 44.41
N ILE A 364 -12.06 -51.34 44.14
CA ILE A 364 -12.32 -50.62 42.90
C ILE A 364 -11.79 -49.20 43.05
N ILE A 365 -10.84 -48.82 42.21
CA ILE A 365 -10.39 -47.44 42.11
C ILE A 365 -11.26 -46.75 41.07
N SER A 366 -12.23 -45.98 41.55
CA SER A 366 -12.96 -45.04 40.72
C SER A 366 -12.04 -43.88 40.30
N PRO A 367 -12.22 -43.33 39.10
CA PRO A 367 -11.49 -42.14 38.69
C PRO A 367 -11.79 -40.97 39.64
N VAL A 368 -10.77 -40.19 39.97
CA VAL A 368 -10.88 -39.04 40.88
C VAL A 368 -11.81 -38.01 40.25
N PRO A 369 -12.94 -37.63 40.89
CA PRO A 369 -13.89 -36.70 40.30
C PRO A 369 -13.21 -35.38 39.95
N ILE A 370 -13.60 -34.79 38.82
CA ILE A 370 -13.12 -33.47 38.41
C ILE A 370 -13.45 -32.47 39.53
N PRO A 371 -12.48 -31.68 40.01
CA PRO A 371 -12.74 -30.67 41.03
C PRO A 371 -13.85 -29.72 40.59
N GLY A 372 -14.79 -29.38 41.48
CA GLY A 372 -15.95 -28.53 41.16
C GLY A 372 -15.59 -27.19 40.50
N ASN A 373 -14.43 -26.62 40.84
CA ASN A 373 -13.92 -25.38 40.25
C ASN A 373 -13.62 -25.50 38.75
N ALA A 374 -13.24 -26.67 38.26
CA ALA A 374 -12.98 -26.90 36.83
C ALA A 374 -14.27 -26.97 35.99
N TYR A 375 -15.43 -27.24 36.61
CA TYR A 375 -16.73 -27.13 35.93
C TYR A 375 -17.17 -25.66 35.78
N ALA A 376 -16.82 -24.82 36.76
CA ALA A 376 -17.15 -23.39 36.75
C ALA A 376 -16.31 -22.57 35.75
N GLU A 377 -15.14 -23.07 35.33
CA GLU A 377 -14.30 -22.43 34.30
C GLU A 377 -14.73 -22.75 32.86
N VAL A 378 -15.63 -23.73 32.67
CA VAL A 378 -16.07 -24.21 31.33
C VAL A 378 -17.52 -23.79 31.00
N GLN A 379 -18.33 -23.47 32.02
CA GLN A 379 -19.65 -22.83 31.86
C GLN A 379 -19.50 -21.32 31.70
#